data_AF-B9VRP9-F1
#
_entry.id   AF-B9VRP9-F1
#
_cell.length_a   1.000
_cell.length_b   1.000
_cell.length_c   1.000
_cell.angle_alpha   90.00
_cell.angle_beta   90.00
_cell.angle_gamma   90.00
#
_symmetry.space_group_name_H-M   'P 1'
#
loop_
_entity.id
_entity.type
_entity.pdbx_description
1 polymer ?
#
loop_
_entity_poly.entity_id
_entity_poly.type
_entity_poly.pdbx_seq_one_letter_code
_entity_poly.pdbx_strand_id
1 'polypeptide(L)'
;RGSRIEDSWIGFSISQYLQKKLHSPHLSAGRVQTPVLEWIIERADQAKRKKAVVNLRIDGINVEFEFDNQKNGEIFYEKIRYVFVEPKESNEEKLFIKPFSTDTLLMTASKELKFSPQEIMDLAQDLFEMGYITYH
;
A
#
# COMPACT_ATOMS: atom_id res chain seq x y z
N ARG A 1 2.70 -6.25 28.62
CA ARG A 1 3.88 -5.52 29.17
C ARG A 1 5.25 -6.08 28.73
N GLY A 2 5.32 -7.06 27.81
CA GLY A 2 6.60 -7.62 27.32
C GLY A 2 7.15 -7.04 26.01
N SER A 3 6.31 -6.38 25.19
CA SER A 3 6.68 -5.96 23.84
C SER A 3 7.86 -4.98 23.78
N ARG A 4 7.92 -3.99 24.68
CA ARG A 4 9.00 -2.98 24.65
C ARG A 4 10.40 -3.58 24.89
N ILE A 5 10.48 -4.56 25.79
CA ILE A 5 11.77 -5.20 26.12
C ILE A 5 12.19 -6.09 24.95
N GLU A 6 11.27 -6.88 24.42
CA GLU A 6 11.50 -7.72 23.24
C GLU A 6 11.93 -6.89 22.02
N ASP A 7 11.19 -5.82 21.72
CA ASP A 7 11.51 -4.91 20.61
C ASP A 7 12.89 -4.26 20.78
N SER A 8 13.26 -3.91 22.02
CA SER A 8 14.59 -3.36 22.33
C SER A 8 15.68 -4.41 22.12
N TRP A 9 15.52 -5.61 22.68
CA TRP A 9 16.52 -6.69 22.58
C TRP A 9 16.75 -7.08 21.13
N ILE A 10 15.68 -7.28 20.35
CA ILE A 10 15.75 -7.59 18.91
C ILE A 10 16.39 -6.43 18.16
N GLY A 11 15.96 -5.19 18.43
CA GLY A 11 16.48 -3.99 17.76
C GLY A 11 17.98 -3.81 17.97
N PHE A 12 18.45 -3.86 19.23
CA PHE A 12 19.87 -3.69 19.54
C PHE A 12 20.73 -4.82 18.99
N SER A 13 20.32 -6.08 19.19
CA SER A 13 21.11 -7.24 18.76
C SER A 13 21.28 -7.30 17.23
N ILE A 14 20.19 -7.11 16.47
CA ILE A 14 20.24 -7.15 15.01
C ILE A 14 20.98 -5.91 14.46
N SER A 15 20.72 -4.71 15.00
CA SER A 15 21.39 -3.49 14.54
C SER A 15 22.91 -3.59 14.73
N GLN A 16 23.39 -4.03 15.89
CA GLN A 16 24.83 -4.22 16.13
C GLN A 16 25.46 -5.25 15.17
N TYR A 17 24.75 -6.34 14.87
CA TYR A 17 25.21 -7.32 13.90
C TYR A 17 25.32 -6.72 12.49
N LEU A 18 24.31 -5.99 12.03
CA LEU A 18 24.30 -5.33 10.72
C LEU A 18 25.40 -4.28 10.60
N GLN A 19 25.57 -3.44 11.62
CA GLN A 19 26.61 -2.40 11.66
C GLN A 19 28.01 -3.00 11.53
N LYS A 20 28.29 -4.11 12.25
CA LYS A 20 29.56 -4.83 12.14
C LYS A 20 29.75 -5.48 10.77
N LYS A 21 28.71 -6.13 10.25
CA LYS A 21 28.78 -6.87 8.97
C LYS A 21 28.94 -5.93 7.76
N LEU A 22 28.22 -4.81 7.77
CA LEU A 22 28.15 -3.85 6.66
C LEU A 22 29.01 -2.60 6.86
N HIS A 23 29.76 -2.53 7.96
CA HIS A 23 30.70 -1.43 8.29
C HIS A 23 30.06 -0.04 8.27
N SER A 24 28.76 0.04 8.61
CA SER A 24 28.02 1.29 8.61
C SER A 24 27.34 1.48 9.97
N PRO A 25 27.76 2.48 10.77
CA PRO A 25 27.23 2.69 12.13
C PRO A 25 25.81 3.26 12.13
N HIS A 26 25.30 3.74 11.00
CA HIS A 26 23.98 4.36 10.87
C HIS A 26 22.85 3.38 10.56
N LEU A 27 23.15 2.08 10.47
CA LEU A 27 22.15 1.05 10.19
C LEU A 27 21.38 0.66 11.45
N SER A 28 20.07 0.53 11.31
CA SER A 28 19.16 0.04 12.34
C SER A 28 18.25 -1.06 11.78
N ALA A 29 17.84 -1.97 12.66
CA ALA A 29 16.82 -2.96 12.39
C ALA A 29 15.84 -3.05 13.55
N GLY A 30 14.62 -3.49 13.29
CA GLY A 30 13.61 -3.67 14.32
C GLY A 30 12.44 -4.49 13.82
N ARG A 31 11.75 -5.15 14.75
CA ARG A 31 10.71 -6.15 14.45
C ARG A 31 9.58 -5.61 13.57
N VAL A 32 9.25 -4.32 13.67
CA VAL A 32 8.19 -3.68 12.86
C VAL A 32 8.77 -2.93 11.66
N GLN A 33 9.81 -2.13 11.85
CA GLN A 33 10.40 -1.32 10.79
C GLN A 33 11.05 -2.16 9.67
N THR A 34 11.67 -3.30 10.00
CA THR A 34 12.38 -4.12 9.00
C THR A 34 11.42 -4.79 8.02
N PRO A 35 10.32 -5.46 8.44
CA PRO A 35 9.31 -5.98 7.51
C PRO A 35 8.61 -4.87 6.70
N VAL A 36 8.36 -3.70 7.30
CA VAL A 36 7.76 -2.57 6.58
C VAL A 36 8.70 -2.09 5.47
N LEU A 37 10.00 -1.99 5.74
CA LEU A 37 11.00 -1.64 4.72
C LEU A 37 11.06 -2.69 3.62
N GLU A 38 11.01 -3.98 3.97
CA GLU A 38 10.94 -5.08 3.01
C GLU A 38 9.72 -4.93 2.08
N TRP A 39 8.53 -4.67 2.61
CA TRP A 39 7.33 -4.43 1.80
C TRP A 39 7.47 -3.23 0.86
N ILE A 40 8.09 -2.14 1.32
CA ILE A 40 8.35 -0.96 0.48
C ILE A 40 9.29 -1.33 -0.68
N ILE A 41 10.37 -2.07 -0.39
CA ILE A 41 11.32 -2.52 -1.41
C ILE A 41 10.64 -3.43 -2.43
N GLU A 42 9.85 -4.41 -1.97
CA GLU A 42 9.08 -5.30 -2.84
C GLU A 42 8.13 -4.53 -3.76
N ARG A 43 7.40 -3.54 -3.23
CA ARG A 43 6.52 -2.68 -4.03
C ARG A 43 7.30 -1.83 -5.02
N ALA A 44 8.44 -1.29 -4.62
CA ALA A 44 9.30 -0.51 -5.53
C ALA A 44 9.85 -1.39 -6.66
N ASP A 45 10.24 -2.62 -6.37
CA ASP A 45 10.73 -3.55 -7.39
C ASP A 45 9.60 -4.04 -8.30
N GLN A 46 8.40 -4.28 -7.77
CA GLN A 46 7.21 -4.53 -8.59
C GLN A 46 6.92 -3.36 -9.53
N ALA A 47 7.04 -2.12 -9.07
CA ALA A 47 6.82 -0.93 -9.89
C ALA A 47 7.88 -0.74 -10.98
N LYS A 48 9.11 -1.22 -10.78
CA LYS A 48 10.17 -1.20 -11.80
C LYS A 48 9.98 -2.26 -12.90
N ARG A 49 9.25 -3.35 -12.60
CA ARG A 49 9.03 -4.42 -13.58
C ARG A 49 8.23 -3.87 -14.76
N LYS A 50 8.78 -3.98 -15.96
CA LYS A 50 8.06 -3.63 -17.18
C LYS A 50 6.91 -4.62 -17.37
N LYS A 51 5.69 -4.09 -17.44
CA LYS A 51 4.52 -4.85 -17.88
C LYS A 51 4.25 -4.55 -19.34
N ALA A 52 3.90 -5.57 -20.10
CA ALA A 52 3.35 -5.39 -21.43
C ALA A 52 1.86 -5.09 -21.30
N VAL A 53 1.37 -4.07 -22.00
CA VAL A 53 -0.03 -3.68 -21.97
C VAL A 53 -0.60 -3.81 -23.37
N VAL A 54 -1.64 -4.61 -23.52
CA VAL A 54 -2.43 -4.69 -24.75
C VAL A 54 -3.64 -3.79 -24.58
N ASN A 55 -3.68 -2.72 -25.38
CA ASN A 55 -4.76 -1.75 -25.43
C ASN A 55 -5.72 -2.10 -26.56
N LEU A 56 -6.99 -2.34 -26.25
CA LEU A 56 -8.05 -2.55 -27.24
C LEU A 56 -9.04 -1.41 -27.17
N ARG A 57 -9.35 -0.81 -28.33
CA ARG A 57 -10.39 0.21 -28.45
C ARG A 57 -11.57 -0.37 -29.23
N ILE A 58 -12.70 -0.53 -28.55
CA ILE A 58 -13.90 -1.19 -29.09
C ILE A 58 -15.10 -0.28 -28.81
N ASP A 59 -15.79 0.17 -29.86
CA ASP A 59 -16.98 1.03 -29.75
C ASP A 59 -16.82 2.25 -28.82
N GLY A 60 -15.61 2.84 -28.80
CA GLY A 60 -15.28 3.99 -27.95
C GLY A 60 -14.84 3.65 -26.52
N ILE A 61 -14.89 2.37 -26.12
CA ILE A 61 -14.41 1.86 -24.84
C ILE A 61 -12.95 1.42 -24.99
N ASN A 62 -12.09 1.85 -24.07
CA ASN A 62 -10.72 1.35 -23.95
C ASN A 62 -10.68 0.23 -22.91
N VAL A 63 -10.14 -0.92 -23.30
CA VAL A 63 -9.91 -2.06 -22.42
C VAL A 63 -8.41 -2.37 -22.42
N GLU A 64 -7.84 -2.42 -21.22
CA GLU A 64 -6.43 -2.68 -20.99
C GLU A 64 -6.22 -4.07 -20.39
N PHE A 65 -5.32 -4.84 -21.00
CA PHE A 65 -4.88 -6.13 -20.47
C PHE A 65 -3.38 -6.05 -20.16
N GLU A 66 -3.03 -6.24 -18.88
CA GLU A 66 -1.64 -6.26 -18.41
C GLU A 66 -1.07 -7.69 -18.46
N PHE A 67 0.17 -7.81 -18.93
CA PHE A 67 0.94 -9.05 -18.99
C PHE A 67 2.35 -8.87 -18.42
N ASP A 68 2.88 -9.90 -17.78
CA ASP A 68 4.24 -9.89 -17.20
C ASP A 68 5.36 -9.81 -18.26
N ASN A 69 5.08 -10.23 -19.50
CA ASN A 69 6.06 -10.24 -20.57
C ASN A 69 5.41 -9.90 -21.92
N GLN A 70 6.18 -9.22 -22.78
CA GLN A 70 5.77 -8.82 -24.12
C GLN A 70 5.29 -10.01 -24.96
N LYS A 71 6.02 -11.13 -24.94
CA LYS A 71 5.63 -12.33 -25.71
C LYS A 71 4.23 -12.84 -25.38
N ASN A 72 3.85 -12.78 -24.10
CA ASN A 72 2.52 -13.23 -23.67
C ASN A 72 1.43 -12.27 -24.16
N GLY A 73 1.70 -10.96 -24.13
CA GLY A 73 0.81 -9.96 -24.71
C GLY A 73 0.64 -10.09 -26.22
N GLU A 74 1.72 -10.37 -26.95
CA GLU A 74 1.70 -10.62 -28.39
C GLU A 74 0.85 -11.86 -28.72
N ILE A 75 1.12 -12.99 -28.05
CA ILE A 75 0.34 -14.23 -28.22
C ILE A 75 -1.14 -14.01 -27.88
N PHE A 76 -1.42 -13.24 -26.82
CA PHE A 76 -2.79 -12.90 -26.45
C PHE A 76 -3.47 -12.10 -27.56
N TYR A 77 -2.82 -11.03 -28.04
CA TYR A 77 -3.34 -10.16 -29.10
C TYR A 77 -3.61 -10.93 -30.39
N GLU A 78 -2.67 -11.77 -30.83
CA GLU A 78 -2.83 -12.59 -32.05
C GLU A 78 -3.98 -13.59 -31.95
N LYS A 79 -4.33 -14.04 -30.74
CA LYS A 79 -5.44 -14.97 -30.52
C LYS A 79 -6.81 -14.30 -30.49
N ILE A 80 -6.87 -12.96 -30.42
CA ILE A 80 -8.15 -12.24 -30.42
C ILE A 80 -8.76 -12.32 -31.80
N ARG A 81 -9.92 -12.98 -31.90
CA ARG A 81 -10.70 -13.07 -33.15
C ARG A 81 -11.98 -12.25 -33.12
N TYR A 82 -12.60 -12.17 -31.95
CA TYR A 82 -13.84 -11.47 -31.70
C TYR A 82 -13.81 -10.94 -30.27
N VAL A 83 -14.44 -9.79 -30.05
CA VAL A 83 -14.66 -9.26 -28.70
C VAL A 83 -16.14 -9.00 -28.54
N PHE A 84 -16.71 -9.55 -27.47
CA PHE A 84 -18.10 -9.32 -27.10
C PHE A 84 -18.15 -8.37 -25.91
N VAL A 85 -18.92 -7.30 -26.04
CA VAL A 85 -19.17 -6.34 -24.97
C VAL A 85 -20.62 -6.52 -24.54
N GLU A 86 -20.84 -6.94 -23.30
CA GLU A 86 -22.18 -7.08 -22.72
C GLU A 86 -22.36 -6.05 -21.61
N PRO A 87 -23.39 -5.20 -21.66
CA PRO A 87 -23.67 -4.26 -20.59
C PRO A 87 -24.18 -5.03 -19.37
N LYS A 88 -23.45 -4.95 -18.26
CA LYS A 88 -23.88 -5.52 -16.98
C LYS A 88 -24.45 -4.41 -16.10
N GLU A 89 -25.74 -4.48 -15.81
CA GLU A 89 -26.34 -3.63 -14.77
C GLU A 89 -25.80 -4.09 -13.40
N SER A 90 -24.94 -3.24 -12.81
CA SER A 90 -24.50 -3.39 -11.43
C SER A 90 -25.38 -2.51 -10.56
N ASN A 91 -26.31 -3.11 -9.83
CA ASN A 91 -26.95 -2.44 -8.70
C ASN A 91 -25.94 -2.42 -7.55
N GLU A 92 -25.08 -1.40 -7.53
CA GLU A 92 -24.29 -1.10 -6.34
C GLU A 92 -25.24 -0.59 -5.26
N GLU A 93 -25.68 -1.48 -4.38
CA GLU A 93 -26.28 -1.06 -3.12
C GLU A 93 -25.27 -0.13 -2.45
N LYS A 94 -25.67 1.14 -2.23
CA LYS A 94 -24.89 2.09 -1.44
C LYS A 94 -24.78 1.53 -0.02
N LEU A 95 -23.74 0.73 0.20
CA LEU A 95 -23.37 0.25 1.51
C LEU A 95 -23.15 1.48 2.40
N PHE A 96 -23.74 1.46 3.60
CA PHE A 96 -23.54 2.50 4.60
C PHE A 96 -22.03 2.73 4.81
N ILE A 97 -21.62 4.00 4.83
CA ILE A 97 -20.21 4.35 5.09
C ILE A 97 -19.91 3.91 6.53
N LYS A 98 -18.91 3.03 6.68
CA LYS A 98 -18.46 2.60 8.01
C LYS A 98 -17.85 3.79 8.75
N PRO A 99 -18.06 3.93 10.07
CA PRO A 99 -17.33 4.90 10.87
C PRO A 99 -15.82 4.73 10.71
N PHE A 100 -15.07 5.81 10.89
CA PHE A 100 -13.61 5.75 10.83
C PHE A 100 -13.05 4.85 11.94
N SER A 101 -12.17 3.95 11.53
CA SER A 101 -11.14 3.35 12.37
C SER A 101 -9.87 4.19 12.30
N THR A 102 -8.93 3.96 13.22
CA THR A 102 -7.62 4.62 13.24
C THR A 102 -6.90 4.57 11.88
N ASP A 103 -6.84 3.39 11.26
CA ASP A 103 -6.15 3.16 9.99
C ASP A 103 -6.85 3.86 8.81
N THR A 104 -8.18 3.84 8.77
CA THR A 104 -8.96 4.50 7.72
C THR A 104 -8.98 6.02 7.87
N LEU A 105 -8.93 6.54 9.10
CA LEU A 105 -8.74 7.96 9.40
C LEU A 105 -7.37 8.43 8.88
N LEU A 106 -6.30 7.76 9.30
CA LEU A 106 -4.93 8.09 8.86
C LEU A 106 -4.79 8.08 7.35
N MET A 107 -5.30 7.02 6.69
CA MET A 107 -5.21 6.88 5.24
C MET A 107 -5.98 7.99 4.52
N THR A 108 -7.22 8.24 4.94
CA THR A 108 -8.10 9.24 4.31
C THR A 108 -7.55 10.65 4.52
N ALA A 109 -7.18 11.01 5.75
CA ALA A 109 -6.64 12.34 6.05
C ALA A 109 -5.29 12.58 5.35
N SER A 110 -4.41 11.58 5.28
CA SER A 110 -3.16 11.73 4.53
C SER A 110 -3.41 11.90 3.03
N LYS A 111 -4.39 11.20 2.46
CA LYS A 111 -4.75 11.31 1.05
C LYS A 111 -5.38 12.66 0.71
N GLU A 112 -6.36 13.09 1.49
CA GLU A 112 -7.22 14.25 1.19
C GLU A 112 -6.63 15.56 1.74
N LEU A 113 -6.10 15.55 2.97
CA LEU A 113 -5.56 16.74 3.65
C LEU A 113 -4.04 16.87 3.58
N LYS A 114 -3.33 15.83 3.11
CA LYS A 114 -1.87 15.80 2.97
C LYS A 114 -1.09 15.92 4.29
N PHE A 115 -1.72 15.66 5.42
CA PHE A 115 -1.05 15.60 6.72
C PHE A 115 -0.25 14.30 6.85
N SER A 116 0.85 14.38 7.61
CA SER A 116 1.61 13.19 8.02
C SER A 116 0.82 12.38 9.06
N PRO A 117 1.07 11.06 9.16
CA PRO A 117 0.40 10.24 10.18
C PRO A 117 0.57 10.75 11.61
N GLN A 118 1.73 11.34 11.93
CA GLN A 118 1.98 11.91 13.25
C GLN A 118 1.10 13.13 13.52
N GLU A 119 1.07 14.09 12.59
CA GLU A 119 0.22 15.29 12.71
C GLU A 119 -1.27 14.91 12.84
N ILE A 120 -1.73 13.89 12.11
CA ILE A 120 -3.12 13.42 12.20
C ILE A 120 -3.43 12.87 13.59
N MET A 121 -2.52 12.07 14.16
CA MET A 121 -2.72 11.52 15.51
C MET A 121 -2.68 12.59 16.59
N ASP A 122 -1.76 13.55 16.48
CA ASP A 122 -1.66 14.65 17.44
C ASP A 122 -2.95 15.48 17.43
N LEU A 123 -3.48 15.82 16.25
CA LEU A 123 -4.76 16.52 16.11
C LEU A 123 -5.95 15.69 16.60
N ALA A 124 -5.97 14.39 16.31
CA ALA A 124 -7.04 13.51 16.78
C ALA A 124 -7.02 13.38 18.31
N GLN A 125 -5.85 13.38 18.93
CA GLN A 125 -5.68 13.40 20.38
C GLN A 125 -6.20 14.71 20.97
N ASP A 126 -5.84 15.86 20.40
CA ASP A 126 -6.34 17.17 20.83
C ASP A 126 -7.88 17.23 20.78
N LEU A 127 -8.48 16.76 19.67
CA LEU A 127 -9.93 16.72 19.50
C LEU A 127 -10.63 15.78 20.50
N PHE A 128 -10.00 14.65 20.83
CA PHE A 128 -10.51 13.72 21.83
C PHE A 128 -10.46 14.34 23.24
N GLU A 129 -9.35 14.97 23.60
CA GLU A 129 -9.18 15.63 24.89
C GLU A 129 -10.13 16.81 25.10
N MET A 130 -10.47 17.53 24.02
CA MET A 130 -11.49 18.58 24.02
C MET A 130 -12.93 18.05 23.99
N GLY A 131 -13.13 16.74 23.83
CA GLY A 131 -14.45 16.09 23.81
C GLY A 131 -15.21 16.22 22.48
N TYR A 132 -14.54 16.55 21.38
CA TYR A 132 -15.16 16.66 20.05
C TYR A 132 -15.32 15.33 19.32
N ILE A 133 -14.50 14.33 19.65
CA ILE A 133 -14.54 12.99 19.06
C ILE A 133 -14.42 11.90 20.13
N THR A 134 -14.73 10.66 19.77
CA THR A 134 -14.39 9.47 20.57
C THR A 134 -12.93 9.08 20.38
N TYR A 135 -12.44 8.15 21.21
CA TYR A 135 -11.05 7.67 21.09
C TYR A 135 -10.78 7.15 19.68
N HIS A 136 -9.65 7.59 19.12
CA HIS A 136 -9.25 7.36 17.73
C HIS A 136 -8.26 6.20 17.60
#